data_AF-A0A7C8IHL7-F1
#
_entry.id   AF-A0A7C8IHL7-F1
#
_cell.length_a   1.000
_cell.length_b   1.000
_cell.length_c   1.000
_cell.angle_alpha   90.00
_cell.angle_beta   90.00
_cell.angle_gamma   90.00
#
_symmetry.space_group_name_H-M   'P 1'
#
loop_
_entity.id
_entity.type
_entity.pdbx_description
1 polymer ?
#
loop_
_entity_poly.entity_id
_entity_poly.type
_entity_poly.pdbx_seq_one_letter_code
_entity_poly.pdbx_strand_id
1 'polypeptide(L)'
;MAYRALSAALGLLLFGLFATPSACTPVGRGSLEHDVEDLLAINKRQGGVFSVLGVVGLGDKTVHPRLEIRELEKNADQWNVYLLGMYRFQNMNQGNKLSYYQIAGIHGRPYIPWDGVNAVDGGGGGYCTHGSNIFLPWHRPYLALFEEILYLNARQAVLEFPDGELKNRYNNALTTFRMPYWDWAAAPPAGEGVMPWSVQRPTISVVLPNGTATIPNPLFSYTFRPISRDDFVDSPWTTFPSTLRDPSSNEANAASRNDLVALELDRMRSNLQSRVYNVLALQHNYTEISNDRRPGDSIESIHDVLHNTLGSDGHMSYLAYSAYDPIFWLHHTNVDRIFAIWQALNPDSYVVPEANPYSTFTAAANSVADITNLVTALHPFHRNDAGDFWTSESSRHTDVYAYTYPELAGLNPNDTSPLVSKVNTLYGPKPTRPQQTKRGTSTIAGAPNFSGQRQYIADIKVHKFGLDGSFNVYVFLGDTLLADEPLGGSDSNSNSNSKQWSAAPSFVGITGFLAQNGVTNVQKKTQEANGAVPLTAALEAKMRAGELRSMQEDVVSAYLQRNLRWRIAKTDGQVIDVDAAPGFQLSTVWAEVEPAKSAAEFPKVKGEYRVLIEATDGRPGGFHTGD
;
A
#
# COMPACT_ATOMS: atom_id res chain seq x y z
N MET A 1 3.47 65.67 50.33
CA MET A 1 4.82 65.34 49.80
C MET A 1 4.63 64.80 48.37
N ALA A 2 5.37 65.38 47.42
CA ALA A 2 5.35 65.32 45.95
C ALA A 2 4.69 64.06 45.28
N TYR A 3 3.73 64.10 44.35
CA TYR A 3 3.48 64.79 43.05
C TYR A 3 4.31 64.34 41.80
N ARG A 4 3.59 63.70 40.86
CA ARG A 4 3.58 63.82 39.37
C ARG A 4 4.84 63.63 38.50
N ALA A 5 4.69 62.81 37.45
CA ALA A 5 5.01 63.05 36.01
C ALA A 5 4.88 61.72 35.22
N LEU A 6 4.47 61.57 33.96
CA LEU A 6 3.80 62.37 32.92
C LEU A 6 3.51 61.36 31.76
N SER A 7 2.26 61.10 31.40
CA SER A 7 1.65 61.30 30.07
C SER A 7 2.54 61.84 28.93
N ALA A 8 2.78 61.00 27.90
CA ALA A 8 3.02 61.28 26.47
C ALA A 8 3.56 59.97 25.83
N ALA A 9 3.19 59.44 24.68
CA ALA A 9 2.59 60.01 23.48
C ALA A 9 1.81 58.91 22.73
N LEU A 10 0.59 59.22 22.31
CA LEU A 10 -0.21 58.48 21.34
C LEU A 10 -0.58 59.50 20.26
N GLY A 11 -0.13 59.31 19.01
CA GLY A 11 -0.60 60.12 17.88
C GLY A 11 0.47 60.54 16.88
N LEU A 12 0.20 60.19 15.62
CA LEU A 12 0.82 60.65 14.36
C LEU A 12 2.21 60.12 13.98
N LEU A 13 2.20 59.14 13.05
CA LEU A 13 2.93 59.24 11.78
C LEU A 13 2.33 58.24 10.77
N LEU A 14 1.24 58.69 10.13
CA LEU A 14 0.79 58.23 8.81
C LEU A 14 1.56 59.07 7.80
N PHE A 15 2.45 58.48 6.99
CA PHE A 15 2.64 58.75 5.55
C PHE A 15 3.84 57.97 5.00
N GLY A 16 3.59 57.15 3.98
CA GLY A 16 4.48 57.00 2.83
C GLY A 16 5.59 55.95 2.90
N LEU A 17 5.25 54.70 2.57
CA LEU A 17 6.12 53.84 1.74
C LEU A 17 5.24 52.87 0.95
N PHE A 18 4.89 53.29 -0.27
CA PHE A 18 4.45 52.40 -1.34
C PHE A 18 5.62 51.47 -1.69
N ALA A 19 5.70 50.32 -1.04
CA ALA A 19 6.44 49.18 -1.56
C ALA A 19 5.47 48.40 -2.45
N THR A 20 5.67 48.49 -3.76
CA THR A 20 4.98 47.70 -4.78
C THR A 20 4.98 46.23 -4.39
N PRO A 21 3.84 45.54 -4.31
CA PRO A 21 3.86 44.10 -4.34
C PRO A 21 4.40 43.71 -5.72
N SER A 22 5.56 43.05 -5.76
CA SER A 22 5.96 42.30 -6.95
C SER A 22 4.84 41.31 -7.21
N ALA A 23 4.00 41.64 -8.19
CA ALA A 23 3.00 40.73 -8.71
C ALA A 23 3.76 39.52 -9.25
N CYS A 24 3.77 38.43 -8.49
CA CYS A 24 3.84 37.11 -9.09
C CYS A 24 2.58 37.00 -9.94
N THR A 25 2.71 37.27 -11.23
CA THR A 25 1.73 36.87 -12.22
C THR A 25 1.51 35.35 -12.05
N PRO A 26 0.27 34.88 -11.90
CA PRO A 26 0.00 33.47 -12.07
C PRO A 26 0.42 33.14 -13.50
N VAL A 27 1.40 32.25 -13.67
CA VAL A 27 1.75 31.73 -14.98
C VAL A 27 0.49 31.04 -15.50
N GLY A 28 -0.01 31.55 -16.62
CA GLY A 28 -1.27 31.11 -17.23
C GLY A 28 -1.27 29.62 -17.54
N ARG A 29 -2.45 29.03 -17.39
CA ARG A 29 -2.86 27.63 -17.61
C ARG A 29 -2.46 26.99 -18.94
N GLY A 30 -1.93 27.73 -19.92
CA GLY A 30 -1.90 27.32 -21.32
C GLY A 30 -0.62 26.62 -21.82
N SER A 31 0.46 26.53 -21.04
CA SER A 31 1.75 26.04 -21.58
C SER A 31 1.92 24.51 -21.59
N LEU A 32 0.94 23.74 -21.10
CA LEU A 32 1.00 22.26 -21.01
C LEU A 32 -0.21 21.58 -21.71
N GLU A 33 -1.02 22.34 -22.46
CA GLU A 33 -2.25 21.86 -23.11
C GLU A 33 -2.05 21.52 -24.61
N HIS A 34 -0.81 21.51 -25.12
CA HIS A 34 -0.59 21.23 -26.54
C HIS A 34 -0.51 19.72 -26.86
N ASP A 35 -1.45 19.30 -27.70
CA ASP A 35 -1.51 17.97 -28.31
C ASP A 35 -0.53 17.89 -29.50
N VAL A 36 0.48 17.01 -29.42
CA VAL A 36 1.51 16.80 -30.47
C VAL A 36 1.44 15.35 -31.00
N GLU A 37 1.93 15.13 -32.23
CA GLU A 37 1.86 13.94 -33.11
C GLU A 37 1.76 12.52 -32.48
N ASP A 38 2.34 12.26 -31.31
CA ASP A 38 2.15 11.00 -30.56
C ASP A 38 0.67 10.77 -30.16
N LEU A 39 -0.09 11.85 -29.96
CA LEU A 39 -1.53 11.78 -29.72
C LEU A 39 -2.31 11.35 -30.96
N LEU A 40 -1.77 11.50 -32.18
CA LEU A 40 -2.38 10.91 -33.38
C LEU A 40 -2.16 9.39 -33.42
N ALA A 41 -1.05 8.88 -32.88
CA ALA A 41 -0.83 7.44 -32.69
C ALA A 41 -1.71 6.88 -31.57
N ILE A 42 -1.87 7.61 -30.45
CA ILE A 42 -2.81 7.29 -29.38
C ILE A 42 -4.26 7.34 -29.89
N ASN A 43 -4.67 8.39 -30.62
CA ASN A 43 -6.03 8.53 -31.17
C ASN A 43 -6.33 7.45 -32.23
N LYS A 44 -5.32 7.02 -33.02
CA LYS A 44 -5.46 5.85 -33.91
C LYS A 44 -5.65 4.54 -33.13
N ARG A 45 -5.00 4.38 -31.96
CA ARG A 45 -5.22 3.26 -31.02
C ARG A 45 -6.52 3.39 -30.20
N GLN A 46 -7.08 4.59 -30.07
CA GLN A 46 -8.36 4.82 -29.39
C GLN A 46 -9.59 4.40 -30.22
N GLY A 47 -9.46 4.32 -31.55
CA GLY A 47 -10.52 3.84 -32.44
C GLY A 47 -10.79 2.34 -32.39
N GLY A 48 -9.93 1.57 -31.69
CA GLY A 48 -10.05 0.13 -31.45
C GLY A 48 -9.61 -0.24 -30.03
N VAL A 49 -9.12 -1.46 -29.85
CA VAL A 49 -8.56 -1.99 -28.60
C VAL A 49 -7.24 -1.29 -28.25
N PHE A 50 -7.02 -0.99 -26.97
CA PHE A 50 -5.74 -0.51 -26.44
C PHE A 50 -4.90 -1.68 -25.88
N SER A 51 -3.87 -2.05 -26.63
CA SER A 51 -2.86 -3.03 -26.19
C SER A 51 -2.02 -2.48 -25.04
N VAL A 52 -2.16 -3.07 -23.85
CA VAL A 52 -1.35 -2.77 -22.67
C VAL A 52 -0.02 -3.50 -22.80
N LEU A 53 1.03 -2.80 -23.17
CA LEU A 53 2.34 -3.38 -23.42
C LEU A 53 3.43 -2.82 -22.50
N GLY A 54 3.07 -1.86 -21.62
CA GLY A 54 4.06 -1.16 -20.83
C GLY A 54 4.95 -0.30 -21.73
N VAL A 55 6.19 -0.04 -21.30
CA VAL A 55 7.12 0.81 -22.07
C VAL A 55 7.52 0.15 -23.42
N VAL A 56 7.38 -1.18 -23.55
CA VAL A 56 7.56 -1.91 -24.83
C VAL A 56 6.65 -1.37 -25.92
N GLY A 57 5.40 -1.02 -25.58
CA GLY A 57 4.41 -0.50 -26.51
C GLY A 57 4.80 0.84 -27.15
N LEU A 58 5.82 1.49 -26.58
CA LEU A 58 6.34 2.80 -26.95
C LEU A 58 7.69 2.73 -27.67
N GLY A 59 8.18 1.52 -27.95
CA GLY A 59 9.39 1.26 -28.74
C GLY A 59 10.65 0.97 -27.91
N ASP A 60 10.61 1.07 -26.58
CA ASP A 60 11.73 0.71 -25.71
C ASP A 60 11.53 -0.70 -25.12
N LYS A 61 12.32 -1.64 -25.61
CA LYS A 61 12.34 -3.04 -25.17
C LYS A 61 13.40 -3.31 -24.08
N THR A 62 14.14 -2.29 -23.68
CA THR A 62 15.22 -2.43 -22.71
C THR A 62 14.63 -2.56 -21.32
N VAL A 63 15.02 -3.59 -20.59
CA VAL A 63 14.55 -3.80 -19.22
C VAL A 63 15.28 -2.84 -18.29
N HIS A 64 14.52 -1.96 -17.63
CA HIS A 64 15.04 -1.03 -16.63
C HIS A 64 14.38 -1.26 -15.26
N PRO A 65 15.11 -1.04 -14.15
CA PRO A 65 14.52 -1.23 -12.82
C PRO A 65 13.54 -0.10 -12.49
N ARG A 66 12.38 -0.45 -11.95
CA ARG A 66 11.57 0.48 -11.15
C ARG A 66 12.33 0.79 -9.87
N LEU A 67 12.67 2.06 -9.63
CA LEU A 67 13.48 2.46 -8.48
C LEU A 67 12.61 2.73 -7.24
N GLU A 68 13.19 2.59 -6.05
CA GLU A 68 12.55 3.14 -4.85
C GLU A 68 12.46 4.66 -5.00
N ILE A 69 11.33 5.26 -4.59
CA ILE A 69 11.04 6.67 -4.88
C ILE A 69 12.12 7.64 -4.39
N ARG A 70 12.74 7.41 -3.24
CA ARG A 70 13.85 8.24 -2.72
C ARG A 70 15.14 8.03 -3.49
N GLU A 71 15.35 6.85 -4.08
CA GLU A 71 16.46 6.64 -5.02
C GLU A 71 16.21 7.37 -6.35
N LEU A 72 14.97 7.37 -6.86
CA LEU A 72 14.58 8.16 -8.03
C LEU A 72 14.79 9.68 -7.78
N GLU A 73 14.41 10.17 -6.61
CA GLU A 73 14.55 11.58 -6.20
C GLU A 73 15.99 12.10 -6.26
N LYS A 74 17.00 11.22 -6.09
CA LYS A 74 18.42 11.62 -6.18
C LYS A 74 18.83 12.00 -7.60
N ASN A 75 18.10 11.53 -8.62
CA ASN A 75 18.30 11.95 -9.99
C ASN A 75 17.34 13.10 -10.32
N ALA A 76 17.84 14.34 -10.22
CA ALA A 76 17.04 15.54 -10.44
C ALA A 76 16.33 15.58 -11.80
N ASP A 77 16.93 14.98 -12.84
CA ASP A 77 16.34 14.96 -14.18
C ASP A 77 15.17 13.97 -14.26
N GLN A 78 15.37 12.73 -13.79
CA GLN A 78 14.29 11.74 -13.72
C GLN A 78 13.16 12.19 -12.80
N TRP A 79 13.53 12.81 -11.67
CA TRP A 79 12.55 13.34 -10.72
C TRP A 79 11.68 14.43 -11.35
N ASN A 80 12.29 15.37 -12.06
CA ASN A 80 11.52 16.42 -12.75
C ASN A 80 10.61 15.83 -13.84
N VAL A 81 11.14 14.92 -14.66
CA VAL A 81 10.39 14.22 -15.72
C VAL A 81 9.19 13.45 -15.14
N TYR A 82 9.37 12.75 -14.02
CA TYR A 82 8.30 12.03 -13.34
C TYR A 82 7.19 12.96 -12.86
N LEU A 83 7.55 14.07 -12.20
CA LEU A 83 6.58 15.04 -11.70
C LEU A 83 5.80 15.72 -12.81
N LEU A 84 6.47 16.10 -13.91
CA LEU A 84 5.79 16.69 -15.07
C LEU A 84 4.86 15.69 -15.75
N GLY A 85 5.30 14.43 -15.91
CA GLY A 85 4.48 13.36 -16.46
C GLY A 85 3.22 13.09 -15.63
N MET A 86 3.37 12.94 -14.31
CA MET A 86 2.24 12.77 -13.39
C MET A 86 1.30 13.97 -13.40
N TYR A 87 1.83 15.20 -13.38
CA TYR A 87 1.03 16.41 -13.42
C TYR A 87 0.22 16.50 -14.71
N ARG A 88 0.82 16.21 -15.87
CA ARG A 88 0.12 16.18 -17.15
C ARG A 88 -0.94 15.07 -17.20
N PHE A 89 -0.60 13.86 -16.75
CA PHE A 89 -1.50 12.71 -16.74
C PHE A 89 -2.77 12.97 -15.90
N GLN A 90 -2.62 13.54 -14.71
CA GLN A 90 -3.76 13.87 -13.84
C GLN A 90 -4.64 15.01 -14.39
N ASN A 91 -4.11 15.87 -15.26
CA ASN A 91 -4.87 16.95 -15.87
C ASN A 91 -5.49 16.59 -17.23
N MET A 92 -5.35 15.34 -17.69
CA MET A 92 -6.10 14.84 -18.85
C MET A 92 -7.61 14.94 -18.61
N ASN A 93 -8.37 15.19 -19.68
CA ASN A 93 -9.83 15.22 -19.63
C ASN A 93 -10.37 13.87 -19.09
N GLN A 94 -11.19 13.91 -18.02
CA GLN A 94 -11.72 12.71 -17.36
C GLN A 94 -12.58 11.80 -18.26
N GLY A 95 -13.10 12.32 -19.38
CA GLY A 95 -13.82 11.53 -20.38
C GLY A 95 -12.92 10.77 -21.35
N ASN A 96 -11.62 11.05 -21.39
CA ASN A 96 -10.67 10.30 -22.21
C ASN A 96 -10.42 8.93 -21.57
N LYS A 97 -10.61 7.85 -22.35
CA LYS A 97 -10.37 6.44 -21.96
C LYS A 97 -9.03 6.20 -21.24
N LEU A 98 -7.99 6.94 -21.64
CA LEU A 98 -6.63 6.82 -21.11
C LEU A 98 -6.29 7.93 -20.10
N SER A 99 -7.26 8.70 -19.63
CA SER A 99 -7.04 9.66 -18.54
C SER A 99 -6.76 8.95 -17.23
N TYR A 100 -6.09 9.65 -16.31
CA TYR A 100 -5.88 9.15 -14.95
C TYR A 100 -7.20 8.71 -14.30
N TYR A 101 -8.27 9.48 -14.52
CA TYR A 101 -9.60 9.19 -13.99
C TYR A 101 -10.15 7.84 -14.49
N GLN A 102 -10.15 7.61 -15.81
CA GLN A 102 -10.67 6.37 -16.38
C GLN A 102 -9.81 5.16 -16.00
N ILE A 103 -8.49 5.32 -15.96
CA ILE A 103 -7.57 4.24 -15.56
C ILE A 103 -7.73 3.91 -14.07
N ALA A 104 -7.82 4.91 -13.19
CA ALA A 104 -8.15 4.70 -11.78
C ALA A 104 -9.53 4.01 -11.61
N GLY A 105 -10.50 4.39 -12.44
CA GLY A 105 -11.85 3.81 -12.44
C GLY A 105 -11.93 2.34 -12.82
N ILE A 106 -10.90 1.75 -13.46
CA ILE A 106 -10.85 0.30 -13.73
C ILE A 106 -10.89 -0.50 -12.43
N HIS A 107 -10.17 -0.04 -11.40
CA HIS A 107 -10.08 -0.75 -10.12
C HIS A 107 -11.45 -0.86 -9.45
N GLY A 108 -12.22 0.22 -9.46
CA GLY A 108 -13.44 0.36 -8.67
C GLY A 108 -14.52 1.15 -9.39
N ARG A 109 -15.08 2.14 -8.70
CA ARG A 109 -16.11 3.00 -9.28
C ARG A 109 -15.52 3.86 -10.40
N PRO A 110 -16.28 4.10 -11.49
CA PRO A 110 -17.75 4.04 -11.55
C PRO A 110 -18.40 2.70 -11.94
N TYR A 111 -17.65 1.60 -12.06
CA TYR A 111 -18.19 0.30 -12.54
C TYR A 111 -18.78 0.41 -13.95
N ILE A 112 -17.99 0.94 -14.88
CA ILE A 112 -18.38 1.08 -16.29
C ILE A 112 -17.46 0.24 -17.19
N PRO A 113 -17.92 -0.12 -18.40
CA PRO A 113 -17.07 -0.79 -19.38
C PRO A 113 -15.82 0.03 -19.71
N TRP A 114 -14.68 -0.63 -19.80
CA TRP A 114 -13.42 -0.06 -20.26
C TRP A 114 -12.89 -0.85 -21.46
N ASP A 115 -12.48 -0.13 -22.50
CA ASP A 115 -11.89 -0.67 -23.74
C ASP A 115 -12.66 -1.81 -24.41
N GLY A 116 -14.01 -1.75 -24.37
CA GLY A 116 -14.88 -2.73 -25.02
C GLY A 116 -15.22 -3.96 -24.16
N VAL A 117 -14.71 -4.03 -22.93
CA VAL A 117 -15.00 -5.12 -21.99
C VAL A 117 -16.23 -4.77 -21.14
N ASN A 118 -17.34 -5.46 -21.36
CA ASN A 118 -18.61 -5.19 -20.68
C ASN A 118 -18.77 -6.02 -19.40
N ALA A 119 -19.71 -5.60 -18.54
CA ALA A 119 -20.11 -6.38 -17.38
C ALA A 119 -20.69 -7.73 -17.81
N VAL A 120 -20.41 -8.78 -17.04
CA VAL A 120 -21.01 -10.10 -17.26
C VAL A 120 -22.26 -10.27 -16.40
N ASP A 121 -23.14 -11.19 -16.80
CA ASP A 121 -24.26 -11.62 -15.97
C ASP A 121 -23.74 -12.20 -14.64
N GLY A 122 -24.23 -11.67 -13.52
CA GLY A 122 -23.74 -12.04 -12.18
C GLY A 122 -22.42 -11.38 -11.77
N GLY A 123 -21.85 -10.51 -12.61
CA GLY A 123 -20.74 -9.63 -12.25
C GLY A 123 -21.17 -8.54 -11.26
N GLY A 124 -20.21 -7.91 -10.61
CA GLY A 124 -20.46 -6.81 -9.68
C GLY A 124 -19.19 -6.08 -9.27
N GLY A 125 -19.32 -4.84 -8.79
CA GLY A 125 -18.16 -4.03 -8.40
C GLY A 125 -17.25 -3.67 -9.58
N GLY A 126 -15.97 -3.42 -9.29
CA GLY A 126 -14.95 -3.04 -10.27
C GLY A 126 -14.26 -4.26 -10.87
N TYR A 127 -13.24 -4.03 -11.71
CA TYR A 127 -12.50 -5.12 -12.34
C TYR A 127 -11.50 -5.81 -11.39
N CYS A 128 -11.07 -5.12 -10.33
CA CYS A 128 -10.01 -5.60 -9.46
C CYS A 128 -10.35 -6.95 -8.80
N THR A 129 -9.35 -7.82 -8.71
CA THR A 129 -9.47 -9.17 -8.15
C THR A 129 -8.90 -9.17 -6.72
N HIS A 130 -9.76 -9.16 -5.71
CA HIS A 130 -9.39 -9.27 -4.29
C HIS A 130 -9.93 -10.58 -3.71
N GLY A 131 -9.29 -11.12 -2.67
CA GLY A 131 -9.56 -12.45 -2.13
C GLY A 131 -9.46 -13.51 -3.23
N SER A 132 -8.49 -13.38 -4.13
CA SER A 132 -8.37 -14.20 -5.32
C SER A 132 -6.92 -14.60 -5.57
N ASN A 133 -6.71 -15.84 -5.99
CA ASN A 133 -5.40 -16.33 -6.40
C ASN A 133 -4.82 -15.55 -7.61
N ILE A 134 -5.61 -14.74 -8.31
CA ILE A 134 -5.14 -13.85 -9.38
C ILE A 134 -5.02 -12.37 -8.96
N PHE A 135 -5.10 -12.05 -7.67
CA PHE A 135 -4.85 -10.70 -7.13
C PHE A 135 -3.52 -10.13 -7.63
N LEU A 136 -2.42 -10.85 -7.40
CA LEU A 136 -1.08 -10.42 -7.78
C LEU A 136 -0.90 -10.27 -9.31
N PRO A 137 -1.20 -11.29 -10.14
CA PRO A 137 -1.03 -11.17 -11.58
C PRO A 137 -2.00 -10.17 -12.22
N TRP A 138 -3.19 -9.91 -11.68
CA TRP A 138 -4.12 -8.91 -12.24
C TRP A 138 -3.62 -7.47 -12.08
N HIS A 139 -3.03 -7.15 -10.92
CA HIS A 139 -2.50 -5.81 -10.66
C HIS A 139 -1.25 -5.50 -11.50
N ARG A 140 -0.54 -6.51 -12.02
CA ARG A 140 0.66 -6.32 -12.84
C ARG A 140 0.42 -5.62 -14.20
N PRO A 141 -0.49 -6.09 -15.10
CA PRO A 141 -0.85 -5.35 -16.30
C PRO A 141 -1.56 -4.04 -15.98
N TYR A 142 -2.24 -3.93 -14.84
CA TYR A 142 -2.81 -2.66 -14.40
C TYR A 142 -1.74 -1.59 -14.16
N LEU A 143 -0.67 -1.98 -13.47
CA LEU A 143 0.53 -1.18 -13.27
C LEU A 143 1.25 -0.89 -14.59
N ALA A 144 1.32 -1.85 -15.51
CA ALA A 144 1.92 -1.64 -16.83
C ALA A 144 1.14 -0.61 -17.67
N LEU A 145 -0.20 -0.65 -17.65
CA LEU A 145 -1.06 0.35 -18.29
C LEU A 145 -0.78 1.75 -17.71
N PHE A 146 -0.75 1.88 -16.39
CA PHE A 146 -0.46 3.15 -15.74
C PHE A 146 0.92 3.69 -16.12
N GLU A 147 1.95 2.84 -16.09
CA GLU A 147 3.32 3.19 -16.46
C GLU A 147 3.44 3.59 -17.94
N GLU A 148 2.76 2.89 -18.85
CA GLU A 148 2.75 3.21 -20.28
C GLU A 148 2.22 4.62 -20.52
N ILE A 149 1.07 4.97 -19.91
CA ILE A 149 0.47 6.29 -20.07
C ILE A 149 1.24 7.37 -19.32
N LEU A 150 1.80 7.07 -18.16
CA LEU A 150 2.70 7.97 -17.43
C LEU A 150 3.95 8.30 -18.27
N TYR A 151 4.60 7.28 -18.84
CA TYR A 151 5.78 7.47 -19.67
C TYR A 151 5.47 8.32 -20.90
N LEU A 152 4.33 8.09 -21.55
CA LEU A 152 3.85 8.93 -22.65
C LEU A 152 3.70 10.40 -22.23
N ASN A 153 3.02 10.66 -21.12
CA ASN A 153 2.85 12.02 -20.61
C ASN A 153 4.18 12.68 -20.22
N ALA A 154 5.11 11.92 -19.64
CA ALA A 154 6.45 12.38 -19.33
C ALA A 154 7.24 12.74 -20.60
N ARG A 155 7.19 11.87 -21.63
CA ARG A 155 7.79 12.13 -22.94
C ARG A 155 7.22 13.40 -23.58
N GLN A 156 5.90 13.59 -23.54
CA GLN A 156 5.27 14.79 -24.07
C GLN A 156 5.68 16.06 -23.31
N ALA A 157 5.76 16.01 -21.97
CA ALA A 157 6.25 17.13 -21.19
C ALA A 157 7.70 17.51 -21.56
N VAL A 158 8.56 16.53 -21.86
CA VAL A 158 9.94 16.79 -22.31
C VAL A 158 10.00 17.40 -23.72
N LEU A 159 9.07 17.05 -24.61
CA LEU A 159 9.03 17.61 -25.97
C LEU A 159 8.79 19.13 -25.99
N GLU A 160 8.06 19.65 -24.99
CA GLU A 160 7.78 21.09 -24.85
C GLU A 160 8.99 21.93 -24.46
N PHE A 161 10.08 21.31 -24.02
CA PHE A 161 11.32 22.03 -23.75
C PHE A 161 11.97 22.49 -25.07
N PRO A 162 12.57 23.70 -25.10
CA PRO A 162 13.40 24.13 -26.20
C PRO A 162 14.55 23.17 -26.43
N ASP A 163 14.96 23.01 -27.69
CA ASP A 163 16.13 22.20 -28.02
C ASP A 163 17.39 22.74 -27.33
N GLY A 164 18.17 21.85 -26.73
CA GLY A 164 19.34 22.22 -25.95
C GLY A 164 19.74 21.16 -24.93
N GLU A 165 20.72 21.50 -24.10
CA GLU A 165 21.32 20.58 -23.12
C GLU A 165 20.29 20.01 -22.13
N LEU A 166 19.37 20.84 -21.63
CA LEU A 166 18.37 20.41 -20.66
C LEU A 166 17.40 19.38 -21.26
N LYS A 167 16.89 19.63 -22.47
CA LYS A 167 16.04 18.67 -23.19
C LYS A 167 16.78 17.37 -23.47
N ASN A 168 18.05 17.44 -23.87
CA ASN A 168 18.89 16.24 -24.07
C ASN A 168 19.06 15.43 -22.78
N ARG A 169 19.30 16.10 -21.65
CA ARG A 169 19.37 15.46 -20.33
C ARG A 169 18.04 14.77 -19.96
N TYR A 170 16.90 15.43 -20.19
CA TYR A 170 15.59 14.85 -19.91
C TYR A 170 15.24 13.68 -20.85
N ASN A 171 15.60 13.75 -22.13
CA ASN A 171 15.49 12.62 -23.04
C ASN A 171 16.35 11.43 -22.57
N ASN A 172 17.57 11.67 -22.10
CA ASN A 172 18.42 10.62 -21.53
C ASN A 172 17.87 10.07 -20.21
N ALA A 173 17.25 10.91 -19.37
CA ALA A 173 16.60 10.47 -18.15
C ALA A 173 15.39 9.56 -18.44
N LEU A 174 14.61 9.88 -19.48
CA LEU A 174 13.46 9.11 -19.94
C LEU A 174 13.84 7.68 -20.35
N THR A 175 14.97 7.47 -21.04
CA THR A 175 15.32 6.12 -21.55
C THR A 175 15.40 5.06 -20.46
N THR A 176 15.77 5.46 -19.25
CA THR A 176 15.89 4.57 -18.09
C THR A 176 14.77 4.75 -17.07
N PHE A 177 13.82 5.66 -17.33
CA PHE A 177 12.73 5.95 -16.42
C PHE A 177 11.71 4.81 -16.40
N ARG A 178 11.36 4.38 -15.20
CA ARG A 178 10.25 3.48 -14.87
C ARG A 178 9.56 4.02 -13.62
N MET A 179 8.27 3.76 -13.45
CA MET A 179 7.52 4.31 -12.31
C MET A 179 8.10 3.80 -10.98
N PRO A 180 8.24 4.66 -9.96
CA PRO A 180 8.88 4.24 -8.73
C PRO A 180 7.98 3.37 -7.84
N TYR A 181 8.59 2.60 -6.95
CA TYR A 181 7.91 1.93 -5.84
C TYR A 181 8.18 2.64 -4.52
N TRP A 182 7.29 2.46 -3.54
CA TRP A 182 7.51 2.91 -2.17
C TRP A 182 7.67 1.73 -1.22
N ASP A 183 8.89 1.55 -0.70
CA ASP A 183 9.19 0.48 0.26
C ASP A 183 8.79 0.90 1.69
N TRP A 184 7.54 0.59 2.05
CA TRP A 184 6.99 0.86 3.37
C TRP A 184 7.46 -0.11 4.47
N ALA A 185 8.15 -1.21 4.10
CA ALA A 185 8.65 -2.21 5.06
C ALA A 185 10.12 -1.97 5.44
N ALA A 186 10.91 -1.39 4.53
CA ALA A 186 12.31 -1.08 4.78
C ALA A 186 12.49 0.01 5.84
N ALA A 187 13.65 0.01 6.49
CA ALA A 187 14.04 1.13 7.34
C ALA A 187 14.27 2.38 6.45
N PRO A 188 13.62 3.53 6.72
CA PRO A 188 13.84 4.73 5.95
C PRO A 188 15.26 5.27 6.16
N PRO A 189 15.77 6.15 5.28
CA PRO A 189 17.02 6.85 5.50
C PRO A 189 17.05 7.59 6.85
N ALA A 190 18.25 7.77 7.40
CA ALA A 190 18.40 8.41 8.71
C ALA A 190 17.84 9.84 8.70
N GLY A 191 16.87 10.10 9.59
CA GLY A 191 16.23 11.41 9.72
C GLY A 191 14.96 11.56 8.88
N GLU A 192 14.55 10.52 8.16
CA GLU A 192 13.30 10.47 7.41
C GLU A 192 12.28 9.51 8.05
N GLY A 193 11.00 9.76 7.81
CA GLY A 193 9.91 8.83 8.14
C GLY A 193 9.68 7.81 7.03
N VAL A 194 8.84 6.81 7.31
CA VAL A 194 8.48 5.71 6.41
C VAL A 194 7.76 6.22 5.17
N MET A 195 6.79 7.13 5.35
CA MET A 195 6.14 7.83 4.25
C MET A 195 7.08 8.92 3.69
N PRO A 196 7.45 8.91 2.40
CA PRO A 196 8.36 9.91 1.83
C PRO A 196 7.84 11.33 1.98
N TRP A 197 8.71 12.30 2.24
CA TRP A 197 8.30 13.71 2.33
C TRP A 197 7.71 14.24 1.01
N SER A 198 8.21 13.73 -0.11
CA SER A 198 7.76 14.06 -1.46
C SER A 198 6.30 13.71 -1.74
N VAL A 199 5.70 12.75 -1.03
CA VAL A 199 4.28 12.37 -1.18
C VAL A 199 3.37 13.04 -0.14
N GLN A 200 3.95 13.74 0.84
CA GLN A 200 3.24 14.39 1.95
C GLN A 200 3.00 15.89 1.72
N ARG A 201 3.86 16.56 0.97
CA ARG A 201 3.78 18.03 0.78
C ARG A 201 2.73 18.41 -0.29
N PRO A 202 1.94 19.47 -0.08
CA PRO A 202 0.86 19.85 -1.01
C PRO A 202 1.38 20.47 -2.33
N THR A 203 2.59 21.01 -2.34
CA THR A 203 3.20 21.65 -3.51
C THR A 203 4.63 21.18 -3.71
N ILE A 204 5.11 21.25 -4.95
CA ILE A 204 6.45 20.81 -5.33
C ILE A 204 7.05 21.74 -6.38
N SER A 205 8.36 21.96 -6.30
CA SER A 205 9.10 22.73 -7.31
C SER A 205 9.48 21.85 -8.49
N VAL A 206 9.26 22.36 -9.70
CA VAL A 206 9.60 21.72 -10.97
C VAL A 206 10.28 22.72 -11.90
N VAL A 207 11.08 22.22 -12.83
CA VAL A 207 11.60 22.98 -13.96
C VAL A 207 10.62 22.82 -15.12
N LEU A 208 10.10 23.94 -15.62
CA LEU A 208 9.26 24.07 -16.80
C LEU A 208 10.08 24.65 -17.97
N PRO A 209 9.55 24.62 -19.21
CA PRO A 209 10.23 25.22 -20.38
C PRO A 209 10.63 26.69 -20.19
N ASN A 210 9.90 27.45 -19.37
CA ASN A 210 10.11 28.88 -19.12
C ASN A 210 10.79 29.19 -17.77
N GLY A 211 11.30 28.17 -17.05
CA GLY A 211 11.99 28.34 -15.77
C GLY A 211 11.43 27.46 -14.66
N THR A 212 11.88 27.69 -13.43
CA THR A 212 11.40 26.94 -12.26
C THR A 212 10.08 27.50 -11.77
N ALA A 213 9.13 26.62 -11.47
CA ALA A 213 7.83 26.97 -10.89
C ALA A 213 7.50 26.04 -9.71
N THR A 214 6.59 26.50 -8.85
CA THR A 214 5.98 25.64 -7.83
C THR A 214 4.56 25.27 -8.29
N ILE A 215 4.28 23.98 -8.35
CA ILE A 215 2.99 23.42 -8.80
C ILE A 215 2.31 22.68 -7.65
N PRO A 216 0.99 22.44 -7.71
CA PRO A 216 0.34 21.42 -6.88
C PRO A 216 1.06 20.09 -7.06
N ASN A 217 1.36 19.41 -5.96
CA ASN A 217 2.12 18.16 -6.01
C ASN A 217 1.23 17.01 -6.52
N PRO A 218 1.52 16.43 -7.70
CA PRO A 218 0.68 15.36 -8.24
C PRO A 218 0.79 14.06 -7.42
N LEU A 219 1.73 13.95 -6.48
CA LEU A 219 1.86 12.78 -5.59
C LEU A 219 1.07 12.94 -4.28
N PHE A 220 0.55 14.14 -4.00
CA PHE A 220 -0.15 14.46 -2.76
C PHE A 220 -1.63 14.04 -2.80
N SER A 221 -2.32 14.35 -3.88
CA SER A 221 -3.75 14.05 -4.07
C SER A 221 -4.12 14.14 -5.54
N TYR A 222 -5.15 13.42 -5.97
CA TYR A 222 -5.81 13.66 -7.25
C TYR A 222 -6.98 14.64 -7.06
N THR A 223 -7.12 15.64 -7.94
CA THR A 223 -8.22 16.62 -7.90
C THR A 223 -9.23 16.32 -9.01
N PHE A 224 -10.49 16.09 -8.64
CA PHE A 224 -11.57 15.82 -9.59
C PHE A 224 -12.00 17.10 -10.33
N ARG A 225 -12.32 16.98 -11.63
CA ARG A 225 -12.61 18.11 -12.53
C ARG A 225 -13.84 17.85 -13.45
N PRO A 226 -15.07 17.99 -12.95
CA PRO A 226 -15.46 18.03 -11.54
C PRO A 226 -15.56 16.61 -10.95
N ILE A 227 -15.87 16.52 -9.65
CA ILE A 227 -16.38 15.26 -9.10
C ILE A 227 -17.73 14.92 -9.74
N SER A 228 -17.86 13.69 -10.25
CA SER A 228 -19.11 13.19 -10.82
C SER A 228 -19.95 12.54 -9.71
N ARG A 229 -21.16 13.05 -9.49
CA ARG A 229 -22.11 12.47 -8.53
C ARG A 229 -22.76 11.17 -9.02
N ASP A 230 -22.61 10.86 -10.30
CA ASP A 230 -23.06 9.60 -10.87
C ASP A 230 -21.99 8.51 -10.64
N ASP A 231 -20.71 8.91 -10.68
CA ASP A 231 -19.58 7.98 -10.51
C ASP A 231 -19.28 7.69 -9.04
N PHE A 232 -19.40 8.72 -8.19
CA PHE A 232 -19.24 8.63 -6.74
C PHE A 232 -20.61 8.53 -6.10
N VAL A 233 -20.83 7.52 -5.27
CA VAL A 233 -22.10 7.36 -4.54
C VAL A 233 -21.93 7.80 -3.10
N ASP A 234 -22.99 8.39 -2.57
CA ASP A 234 -23.16 8.77 -1.17
C ASP A 234 -22.17 9.83 -0.65
N SER A 235 -22.52 10.42 0.49
CA SER A 235 -21.61 11.26 1.28
C SER A 235 -20.69 10.34 2.09
N PRO A 236 -19.41 10.69 2.32
CA PRO A 236 -18.76 11.95 1.94
C PRO A 236 -18.07 11.94 0.56
N TRP A 237 -18.08 10.82 -0.16
CA TRP A 237 -17.34 10.65 -1.42
C TRP A 237 -17.71 11.69 -2.47
N THR A 238 -19.01 11.97 -2.63
CA THR A 238 -19.54 13.01 -3.52
C THR A 238 -19.20 14.45 -3.14
N THR A 239 -18.63 14.65 -1.94
CA THR A 239 -18.35 15.96 -1.34
C THR A 239 -16.88 16.35 -1.46
N PHE A 240 -15.97 15.37 -1.50
CA PHE A 240 -14.54 15.64 -1.55
C PHE A 240 -14.08 16.02 -2.97
N PRO A 241 -13.56 17.24 -3.19
CA PRO A 241 -13.10 17.68 -4.51
C PRO A 241 -11.78 17.02 -4.93
N SER A 242 -11.11 16.33 -4.01
CA SER A 242 -9.86 15.63 -4.23
C SER A 242 -9.77 14.39 -3.35
N THR A 243 -8.86 13.48 -3.69
CA THR A 243 -8.56 12.34 -2.81
C THR A 243 -7.96 12.82 -1.49
N LEU A 244 -8.37 12.18 -0.41
CA LEU A 244 -7.97 12.52 0.96
C LEU A 244 -7.47 11.28 1.70
N ARG A 245 -6.46 11.51 2.56
CA ARG A 245 -5.84 10.52 3.47
C ARG A 245 -6.07 10.98 4.90
N ASP A 246 -6.73 10.15 5.71
CA ASP A 246 -7.25 10.51 7.04
C ASP A 246 -7.96 11.88 7.06
N PRO A 247 -9.13 12.02 6.39
CA PRO A 247 -9.83 13.31 6.27
C PRO A 247 -10.05 13.98 7.63
N SER A 248 -9.92 15.31 7.68
CA SER A 248 -10.18 16.09 8.90
C SER A 248 -11.67 16.22 9.26
N SER A 249 -12.56 16.00 8.29
CA SER A 249 -14.03 16.04 8.42
C SER A 249 -14.68 15.41 7.18
N ASN A 250 -16.01 15.32 7.16
CA ASN A 250 -16.82 14.87 6.01
C ASN A 250 -17.32 16.02 5.12
N GLU A 251 -16.74 17.21 5.27
CA GLU A 251 -17.13 18.44 4.57
C GLU A 251 -16.26 18.70 3.33
N ALA A 252 -16.73 19.57 2.44
CA ALA A 252 -16.03 19.87 1.18
C ALA A 252 -14.66 20.55 1.37
N ASN A 253 -14.40 21.13 2.55
CA ASN A 253 -13.13 21.75 2.92
C ASN A 253 -12.22 20.81 3.74
N ALA A 254 -12.54 19.52 3.82
CA ALA A 254 -11.70 18.54 4.49
C ALA A 254 -10.29 18.51 3.88
N ALA A 255 -9.29 18.32 4.74
CA ALA A 255 -7.90 18.21 4.36
C ALA A 255 -7.33 16.85 4.78
N SER A 256 -6.34 16.36 4.03
CA SER A 256 -5.58 15.16 4.43
C SER A 256 -4.74 15.43 5.67
N ARG A 257 -4.76 14.52 6.64
CA ARG A 257 -3.89 14.54 7.83
C ARG A 257 -2.69 13.61 7.63
N ASN A 258 -1.88 13.92 6.62
CA ASN A 258 -0.73 13.10 6.22
C ASN A 258 0.30 12.92 7.35
N ASP A 259 0.38 13.87 8.28
CA ASP A 259 1.21 13.79 9.48
C ASP A 259 0.79 12.63 10.40
N LEU A 260 -0.52 12.42 10.58
CA LEU A 260 -1.06 11.32 11.37
C LEU A 260 -0.87 9.97 10.66
N VAL A 261 -1.10 9.95 9.34
CA VAL A 261 -0.85 8.76 8.50
C VAL A 261 0.63 8.36 8.55
N ALA A 262 1.54 9.32 8.37
CA ALA A 262 2.98 9.09 8.45
C ALA A 262 3.40 8.58 9.83
N LEU A 263 2.86 9.15 10.90
CA LEU A 263 3.12 8.73 12.27
C LEU A 263 2.66 7.28 12.53
N GLU A 264 1.50 6.89 12.00
CA GLU A 264 0.99 5.53 12.13
C GLU A 264 1.88 4.53 11.37
N LEU A 265 2.29 4.87 10.15
CA LEU A 265 3.22 4.07 9.34
C LEU A 265 4.56 3.88 10.05
N ASP A 266 5.12 4.93 10.66
CA ASP A 266 6.36 4.86 11.46
C ASP A 266 6.22 3.88 12.64
N ARG A 267 5.05 3.85 13.29
CA ARG A 267 4.78 2.96 14.43
C ARG A 267 4.64 1.51 14.01
N MET A 268 4.02 1.22 12.86
CA MET A 268 3.80 -0.17 12.42
C MET A 268 4.91 -0.75 11.52
N ARG A 269 5.88 0.05 11.07
CA ARG A 269 6.91 -0.40 10.13
C ARG A 269 7.69 -1.64 10.58
N SER A 270 8.01 -1.77 11.87
CA SER A 270 8.67 -2.99 12.37
C SER A 270 7.79 -4.24 12.24
N ASN A 271 6.46 -4.10 12.41
CA ASN A 271 5.52 -5.18 12.16
C ASN A 271 5.46 -5.52 10.66
N LEU A 272 5.33 -4.51 9.80
CA LEU A 272 5.35 -4.67 8.33
C LEU A 272 6.63 -5.35 7.83
N GLN A 273 7.79 -4.95 8.35
CA GLN A 273 9.08 -5.58 8.06
C GLN A 273 9.06 -7.09 8.37
N SER A 274 8.59 -7.46 9.57
CA SER A 274 8.52 -8.87 9.98
C SER A 274 7.57 -9.68 9.12
N ARG A 275 6.42 -9.11 8.75
CA ARG A 275 5.43 -9.74 7.89
C ARG A 275 5.99 -10.00 6.48
N VAL A 276 6.58 -8.98 5.85
CA VAL A 276 7.25 -9.11 4.55
C VAL A 276 8.40 -10.11 4.60
N TYR A 277 9.23 -10.07 5.64
CA TYR A 277 10.34 -11.01 5.80
C TYR A 277 9.84 -12.45 5.91
N ASN A 278 8.80 -12.70 6.71
CA ASN A 278 8.24 -14.03 6.88
C ASN A 278 7.66 -14.58 5.57
N VAL A 279 6.92 -13.76 4.82
CA VAL A 279 6.37 -14.17 3.50
C VAL A 279 7.49 -14.52 2.52
N LEU A 280 8.53 -13.70 2.43
CA LEU A 280 9.65 -13.92 1.49
C LEU A 280 10.57 -15.08 1.90
N ALA A 281 10.81 -15.26 3.20
CA ALA A 281 11.81 -16.20 3.70
C ALA A 281 11.24 -17.59 4.03
N LEU A 282 9.96 -17.68 4.42
CA LEU A 282 9.42 -18.90 5.05
C LEU A 282 8.24 -19.52 4.31
N GLN A 283 7.58 -18.80 3.38
CA GLN A 283 6.40 -19.30 2.71
C GLN A 283 6.64 -19.51 1.21
N HIS A 284 6.46 -20.75 0.75
CA HIS A 284 6.92 -21.22 -0.57
C HIS A 284 5.78 -21.63 -1.50
N ASN A 285 4.53 -21.54 -1.03
CA ASN A 285 3.34 -21.84 -1.82
C ASN A 285 2.63 -20.55 -2.25
N TYR A 286 2.51 -20.33 -3.56
CA TYR A 286 1.85 -19.18 -4.17
C TYR A 286 0.41 -19.01 -3.67
N THR A 287 -0.29 -20.13 -3.54
CA THR A 287 -1.69 -20.17 -3.12
C THR A 287 -1.87 -19.60 -1.71
N GLU A 288 -0.89 -19.76 -0.83
CA GLU A 288 -0.90 -19.20 0.54
C GLU A 288 -0.56 -17.71 0.56
N ILE A 289 0.35 -17.23 -0.31
CA ILE A 289 0.81 -15.84 -0.30
C ILE A 289 -0.02 -14.90 -1.19
N SER A 290 -0.82 -15.44 -2.10
CA SER A 290 -1.50 -14.67 -3.15
C SER A 290 -2.70 -13.87 -2.67
N ASN A 291 -3.41 -14.36 -1.64
CA ASN A 291 -4.65 -13.76 -1.14
C ASN A 291 -4.89 -14.06 0.34
N ASP A 292 -5.87 -13.41 0.95
CA ASP A 292 -6.16 -13.47 2.39
C ASP A 292 -7.08 -14.63 2.83
N ARG A 293 -7.39 -15.61 1.98
CA ARG A 293 -8.42 -16.62 2.29
C ARG A 293 -7.96 -17.81 3.12
N ARG A 294 -6.66 -17.98 3.33
CA ARG A 294 -6.09 -19.12 4.07
C ARG A 294 -5.42 -18.66 5.35
N PRO A 295 -5.41 -19.50 6.40
CA PRO A 295 -4.71 -19.19 7.65
C PRO A 295 -3.25 -18.78 7.42
N GLY A 296 -2.77 -17.81 8.18
CA GLY A 296 -1.46 -17.21 8.03
C GLY A 296 -1.45 -15.82 7.39
N ASP A 297 -0.25 -15.39 7.03
CA ASP A 297 -0.01 -14.08 6.40
C ASP A 297 0.10 -14.24 4.88
N SER A 298 -0.36 -13.24 4.14
CA SER A 298 -0.29 -13.19 2.68
C SER A 298 0.10 -11.80 2.20
N ILE A 299 0.55 -11.68 0.95
CA ILE A 299 0.86 -10.38 0.36
C ILE A 299 -0.39 -9.49 0.34
N GLU A 300 -1.58 -10.06 0.05
CA GLU A 300 -2.85 -9.31 0.10
C GLU A 300 -3.16 -8.81 1.51
N SER A 301 -3.01 -9.65 2.54
CA SER A 301 -3.29 -9.21 3.92
C SER A 301 -2.33 -8.12 4.43
N ILE A 302 -1.09 -8.04 3.90
CA ILE A 302 -0.15 -6.96 4.21
C ILE A 302 -0.51 -5.71 3.39
N HIS A 303 -0.92 -5.87 2.13
CA HIS A 303 -1.48 -4.81 1.30
C HIS A 303 -2.70 -4.14 1.96
N ASP A 304 -3.61 -4.94 2.51
CA ASP A 304 -4.86 -4.46 3.13
C ASP A 304 -4.60 -3.51 4.31
N VAL A 305 -3.61 -3.80 5.15
CA VAL A 305 -3.27 -2.91 6.27
C VAL A 305 -2.70 -1.57 5.81
N LEU A 306 -1.98 -1.54 4.68
CA LEU A 306 -1.50 -0.29 4.09
C LEU A 306 -2.66 0.53 3.54
N HIS A 307 -3.60 -0.09 2.83
CA HIS A 307 -4.82 0.57 2.37
C HIS A 307 -5.60 1.20 3.53
N ASN A 308 -5.84 0.41 4.57
CA ASN A 308 -6.55 0.86 5.77
C ASN A 308 -5.83 2.01 6.48
N THR A 309 -4.50 1.96 6.57
CA THR A 309 -3.70 3.01 7.24
C THR A 309 -3.61 4.29 6.43
N LEU A 310 -3.39 4.18 5.12
CA LEU A 310 -3.29 5.32 4.21
C LEU A 310 -4.61 6.04 4.06
N GLY A 311 -5.71 5.29 4.00
CA GLY A 311 -7.05 5.84 3.96
C GLY A 311 -7.44 6.39 5.32
N SER A 312 -7.31 5.58 6.37
CA SER A 312 -8.15 5.70 7.56
C SER A 312 -9.61 5.81 7.13
N ASP A 313 -10.23 6.99 7.20
CA ASP A 313 -11.58 7.23 6.69
C ASP A 313 -11.61 7.85 5.27
N GLY A 314 -10.46 7.85 4.58
CA GLY A 314 -10.24 8.46 3.27
C GLY A 314 -10.23 7.45 2.12
N HIS A 315 -9.83 7.89 0.92
CA HIS A 315 -10.07 7.12 -0.30
C HIS A 315 -9.33 5.78 -0.34
N MET A 316 -8.11 5.72 0.22
CA MET A 316 -7.27 4.51 0.19
C MET A 316 -7.85 3.33 0.99
N SER A 317 -8.77 3.53 1.94
CA SER A 317 -9.38 2.44 2.73
C SER A 317 -10.67 1.88 2.12
N TYR A 318 -11.07 2.40 0.95
CA TYR A 318 -12.26 1.97 0.22
C TYR A 318 -11.88 1.49 -1.19
N LEU A 319 -12.04 0.19 -1.43
CA LEU A 319 -11.72 -0.46 -2.72
C LEU A 319 -12.31 0.27 -3.94
N ALA A 320 -13.51 0.81 -3.80
CA ALA A 320 -14.19 1.53 -4.87
C ALA A 320 -13.46 2.81 -5.33
N TYR A 321 -12.65 3.42 -4.47
CA TYR A 321 -12.09 4.76 -4.68
C TYR A 321 -10.57 4.83 -4.51
N SER A 322 -9.92 3.78 -4.01
CA SER A 322 -8.50 3.80 -3.63
C SER A 322 -7.56 4.16 -4.78
N ALA A 323 -7.82 3.66 -5.99
CA ALA A 323 -6.97 3.88 -7.15
C ALA A 323 -6.93 5.35 -7.65
N TYR A 324 -7.87 6.20 -7.21
CA TYR A 324 -7.79 7.62 -7.50
C TYR A 324 -6.65 8.30 -6.73
N ASP A 325 -6.27 7.81 -5.54
CA ASP A 325 -5.19 8.44 -4.77
C ASP A 325 -3.83 8.10 -5.41
N PRO A 326 -2.96 9.10 -5.71
CA PRO A 326 -1.67 8.85 -6.35
C PRO A 326 -0.74 7.88 -5.60
N ILE A 327 -0.89 7.73 -4.28
CA ILE A 327 -0.08 6.78 -3.50
C ILE A 327 -0.43 5.33 -3.76
N PHE A 328 -1.62 5.04 -4.30
CA PHE A 328 -2.04 3.72 -4.72
C PHE A 328 -0.99 3.07 -5.63
N TRP A 329 -0.55 3.82 -6.64
CA TRP A 329 0.39 3.33 -7.66
C TRP A 329 1.77 3.01 -7.07
N LEU A 330 2.27 3.84 -6.15
CA LEU A 330 3.53 3.59 -5.44
C LEU A 330 3.43 2.36 -4.52
N HIS A 331 2.30 2.21 -3.83
CA HIS A 331 2.01 1.07 -2.96
C HIS A 331 1.94 -0.23 -3.77
N HIS A 332 1.14 -0.28 -4.83
CA HIS A 332 0.95 -1.46 -5.67
C HIS A 332 2.21 -1.83 -6.45
N THR A 333 3.06 -0.86 -6.80
CA THR A 333 4.37 -1.16 -7.41
C THR A 333 5.29 -1.87 -6.41
N ASN A 334 5.21 -1.55 -5.11
CA ASN A 334 5.95 -2.32 -4.10
C ASN A 334 5.32 -3.70 -3.84
N VAL A 335 3.99 -3.85 -3.94
CA VAL A 335 3.31 -5.15 -3.91
C VAL A 335 3.80 -6.04 -5.05
N ASP A 336 3.83 -5.51 -6.27
CA ASP A 336 4.38 -6.22 -7.44
C ASP A 336 5.88 -6.53 -7.29
N ARG A 337 6.66 -5.64 -6.65
CA ARG A 337 8.07 -5.90 -6.31
C ARG A 337 8.22 -7.08 -5.36
N ILE A 338 7.45 -7.11 -4.26
CA ILE A 338 7.48 -8.23 -3.30
C ILE A 338 7.10 -9.52 -4.00
N PHE A 339 6.07 -9.49 -4.86
CA PHE A 339 5.67 -10.63 -5.66
C PHE A 339 6.77 -11.10 -6.62
N ALA A 340 7.41 -10.19 -7.36
CA ALA A 340 8.49 -10.54 -8.28
C ALA A 340 9.71 -11.14 -7.55
N ILE A 341 10.05 -10.61 -6.37
CA ILE A 341 11.08 -11.19 -5.49
C ILE A 341 10.68 -12.60 -5.05
N TRP A 342 9.42 -12.78 -4.62
CA TRP A 342 8.91 -14.08 -4.20
C TRP A 342 8.92 -15.10 -5.36
N GLN A 343 8.54 -14.71 -6.58
CA GLN A 343 8.59 -15.57 -7.77
C GLN A 343 10.03 -16.01 -8.08
N ALA A 344 11.01 -15.12 -7.93
CA ALA A 344 12.42 -15.45 -8.15
C ALA A 344 12.98 -16.43 -7.10
N LEU A 345 12.44 -16.38 -5.87
CA LEU A 345 12.78 -17.33 -4.80
C LEU A 345 12.03 -18.66 -4.92
N ASN A 346 10.87 -18.67 -5.59
CA ASN A 346 9.96 -19.82 -5.70
C ASN A 346 9.51 -20.05 -7.17
N PRO A 347 10.44 -20.35 -8.10
CA PRO A 347 10.16 -20.34 -9.54
C PRO A 347 9.13 -21.40 -9.99
N ASP A 348 8.93 -22.45 -9.20
CA ASP A 348 8.04 -23.57 -9.54
C ASP A 348 6.63 -23.45 -8.93
N SER A 349 6.39 -22.44 -8.09
CA SER A 349 5.09 -22.23 -7.45
C SER A 349 4.37 -21.01 -8.05
N TYR A 350 3.14 -21.21 -8.52
CA TYR A 350 2.37 -20.17 -9.19
C TYR A 350 0.86 -20.46 -9.12
N VAL A 351 0.07 -19.66 -9.85
CA VAL A 351 -1.40 -19.77 -9.93
C VAL A 351 -1.82 -21.20 -10.27
N VAL A 352 -2.70 -21.75 -9.45
CA VAL A 352 -3.42 -23.02 -9.67
C VAL A 352 -4.92 -22.76 -9.68
N PRO A 353 -5.75 -23.62 -10.30
CA PRO A 353 -7.20 -23.42 -10.35
C PRO A 353 -7.82 -23.24 -8.95
N GLU A 354 -8.51 -22.11 -8.73
CA GLU A 354 -9.20 -21.81 -7.48
C GLU A 354 -10.50 -21.05 -7.74
N ALA A 355 -11.57 -21.40 -7.02
CA ALA A 355 -12.83 -20.67 -7.10
C ALA A 355 -12.73 -19.33 -6.38
N ASN A 356 -12.98 -18.24 -7.08
CA ASN A 356 -13.00 -16.89 -6.51
C ASN A 356 -14.31 -16.64 -5.76
N PRO A 357 -14.28 -16.18 -4.51
CA PRO A 357 -15.49 -16.09 -3.69
C PRO A 357 -16.38 -14.90 -4.06
N TYR A 358 -15.80 -13.90 -4.74
CA TYR A 358 -16.46 -12.63 -5.06
C TYR A 358 -16.64 -12.50 -6.57
N SER A 359 -17.71 -11.84 -6.98
CA SER A 359 -17.81 -11.35 -8.34
C SER A 359 -16.91 -10.13 -8.52
N THR A 360 -16.40 -9.97 -9.74
CA THR A 360 -15.85 -8.72 -10.26
C THR A 360 -16.73 -8.25 -11.41
N PHE A 361 -16.41 -7.10 -12.01
CA PHE A 361 -17.14 -6.58 -13.17
C PHE A 361 -17.25 -7.63 -14.29
N THR A 362 -16.21 -8.45 -14.48
CA THR A 362 -16.09 -9.41 -15.59
C THR A 362 -16.15 -10.87 -15.17
N ALA A 363 -16.42 -11.16 -13.89
CA ALA A 363 -16.49 -12.53 -13.40
C ALA A 363 -17.60 -12.67 -12.35
N ALA A 364 -18.44 -13.69 -12.48
CA ALA A 364 -19.40 -14.04 -11.44
C ALA A 364 -18.69 -14.66 -10.23
N ALA A 365 -19.31 -14.56 -9.05
CA ALA A 365 -18.83 -15.24 -7.85
C ALA A 365 -18.76 -16.77 -8.08
N ASN A 366 -17.78 -17.41 -7.46
CA ASN A 366 -17.40 -18.82 -7.59
C ASN A 366 -16.91 -19.25 -8.98
N SER A 367 -16.63 -18.29 -9.89
CA SER A 367 -15.86 -18.59 -11.10
C SER A 367 -14.46 -19.10 -10.73
N VAL A 368 -13.97 -20.10 -11.46
CA VAL A 368 -12.64 -20.66 -11.23
C VAL A 368 -11.61 -19.80 -11.96
N ALA A 369 -10.72 -19.18 -11.18
CA ALA A 369 -9.53 -18.49 -11.67
C ALA A 369 -8.35 -19.45 -11.78
N ASP A 370 -7.64 -19.38 -12.90
CA ASP A 370 -6.56 -20.29 -13.29
C ASP A 370 -5.50 -19.51 -14.10
N ILE A 371 -4.43 -20.19 -14.48
CA ILE A 371 -3.24 -19.63 -15.10
C ILE A 371 -3.45 -19.21 -16.57
N THR A 372 -4.35 -19.87 -17.33
CA THR A 372 -4.41 -19.75 -18.81
C THR A 372 -5.77 -19.48 -19.46
N ASN A 373 -6.92 -19.69 -18.79
CA ASN A 373 -8.21 -19.72 -19.50
C ASN A 373 -8.81 -18.31 -19.72
N LEU A 374 -9.61 -18.13 -20.78
CA LEU A 374 -10.33 -16.91 -21.14
C LEU A 374 -11.32 -16.43 -20.06
N VAL A 375 -11.87 -17.35 -19.25
CA VAL A 375 -12.69 -17.01 -18.07
C VAL A 375 -11.87 -16.22 -17.02
N THR A 376 -10.55 -16.35 -17.07
CA THR A 376 -9.57 -15.89 -16.08
C THR A 376 -8.59 -14.89 -16.69
N ALA A 377 -8.90 -14.44 -17.91
CA ALA A 377 -8.22 -13.30 -18.51
C ALA A 377 -8.19 -12.14 -17.52
N LEU A 378 -7.06 -11.44 -17.50
CA LEU A 378 -6.83 -10.29 -16.64
C LEU A 378 -7.53 -9.09 -17.27
N HIS A 379 -8.86 -9.12 -17.29
CA HIS A 379 -9.68 -8.06 -17.85
C HIS A 379 -9.47 -6.74 -17.07
N PRO A 380 -9.49 -5.58 -17.75
CA PRO A 380 -9.80 -5.41 -19.17
C PRO A 380 -8.55 -5.34 -20.07
N PHE A 381 -7.42 -5.90 -19.64
CA PHE A 381 -6.12 -5.61 -20.26
C PHE A 381 -5.86 -6.46 -21.50
N HIS A 382 -5.98 -5.84 -22.66
CA HIS A 382 -5.60 -6.45 -23.92
C HIS A 382 -4.06 -6.51 -24.07
N ARG A 383 -3.55 -7.58 -24.68
CA ARG A 383 -2.11 -7.80 -24.91
C ARG A 383 -1.66 -7.57 -26.35
N ASN A 384 -2.60 -7.35 -27.27
CA ASN A 384 -2.31 -7.06 -28.68
C ASN A 384 -3.51 -6.43 -29.40
N ASP A 385 -3.25 -5.90 -30.59
CA ASP A 385 -4.24 -5.18 -31.40
C ASP A 385 -5.33 -6.11 -31.99
N ALA A 386 -5.17 -7.43 -31.84
CA ALA A 386 -6.19 -8.41 -32.21
C ALA A 386 -7.28 -8.56 -31.12
N GLY A 387 -7.08 -7.98 -29.94
CA GLY A 387 -8.03 -8.07 -28.83
C GLY A 387 -7.83 -9.29 -27.93
N ASP A 388 -6.68 -9.96 -27.97
CA ASP A 388 -6.37 -10.99 -26.97
C ASP A 388 -6.15 -10.32 -25.61
N PHE A 389 -6.52 -10.99 -24.52
CA PHE A 389 -6.27 -10.52 -23.16
C PHE A 389 -4.95 -11.07 -22.58
N TRP A 390 -4.38 -10.32 -21.64
CA TRP A 390 -3.38 -10.87 -20.73
C TRP A 390 -3.98 -11.99 -19.87
N THR A 391 -3.17 -13.02 -19.57
CA THR A 391 -3.48 -14.05 -18.58
C THR A 391 -2.42 -14.02 -17.48
N SER A 392 -2.67 -14.72 -16.38
CA SER A 392 -1.67 -14.90 -15.32
C SER A 392 -0.37 -15.50 -15.87
N GLU A 393 -0.44 -16.40 -16.86
CA GLU A 393 0.73 -16.94 -17.54
C GLU A 393 1.47 -15.88 -18.37
N SER A 394 0.77 -15.20 -19.28
CA SER A 394 1.45 -14.27 -20.17
C SER A 394 1.97 -13.02 -19.44
N SER A 395 1.38 -12.66 -18.29
CA SER A 395 1.84 -11.58 -17.41
C SER A 395 2.76 -12.07 -16.28
N ARG A 396 3.26 -13.31 -16.32
CA ARG A 396 4.06 -13.88 -15.22
C ARG A 396 5.41 -13.20 -15.03
N HIS A 397 6.03 -12.72 -16.09
CA HIS A 397 7.36 -12.10 -16.05
C HIS A 397 7.26 -10.59 -16.28
N THR A 398 8.10 -9.81 -15.59
CA THR A 398 8.05 -8.34 -15.64
C THR A 398 8.69 -7.76 -16.91
N ASP A 399 9.61 -8.51 -17.52
CA ASP A 399 10.36 -8.11 -18.72
C ASP A 399 9.49 -8.01 -19.97
N VAL A 400 8.33 -8.69 -20.01
CA VAL A 400 7.32 -8.52 -21.07
C VAL A 400 6.80 -7.08 -21.16
N TYR A 401 6.93 -6.30 -20.08
CA TYR A 401 6.58 -4.88 -20.00
C TYR A 401 7.82 -3.96 -19.94
N ALA A 402 9.02 -4.50 -20.19
CA ALA A 402 10.32 -3.81 -20.12
C ALA A 402 10.68 -3.21 -18.75
N TYR A 403 10.28 -3.86 -17.64
CA TYR A 403 10.76 -3.47 -16.31
C TYR A 403 11.25 -4.65 -15.46
N THR A 404 12.02 -4.32 -14.43
CA THR A 404 12.45 -5.22 -13.35
C THR A 404 12.56 -4.44 -12.04
N TYR A 405 13.20 -5.02 -11.03
CA TYR A 405 13.51 -4.36 -9.76
C TYR A 405 15.02 -4.46 -9.46
N PRO A 406 15.61 -3.50 -8.71
CA PRO A 406 17.04 -3.51 -8.36
C PRO A 406 17.53 -4.82 -7.72
N GLU A 407 16.65 -5.52 -7.00
CA GLU A 407 16.94 -6.79 -6.37
C GLU A 407 17.14 -7.92 -7.39
N LEU A 408 16.43 -7.85 -8.52
CA LEU A 408 16.36 -8.87 -9.56
C LEU A 408 17.25 -8.55 -10.78
N ALA A 409 17.69 -7.30 -10.91
CA ALA A 409 18.58 -6.88 -11.99
C ALA A 409 19.88 -7.72 -11.97
N GLY A 410 20.14 -8.43 -13.07
CA GLY A 410 21.31 -9.29 -13.22
C GLY A 410 21.30 -10.56 -12.37
N LEU A 411 20.14 -10.98 -11.85
CA LEU A 411 20.01 -12.21 -11.08
C LEU A 411 20.35 -13.44 -11.94
N ASN A 412 21.17 -14.35 -11.38
CA ASN A 412 21.33 -15.69 -11.93
C ASN A 412 20.20 -16.58 -11.38
N PRO A 413 19.27 -17.09 -12.21
CA PRO A 413 18.16 -17.92 -11.73
C PRO A 413 18.61 -19.25 -11.10
N ASN A 414 19.84 -19.70 -11.38
CA ASN A 414 20.40 -20.92 -10.80
C ASN A 414 21.11 -20.69 -9.44
N ASP A 415 21.25 -19.44 -9.00
CA ASP A 415 21.86 -19.10 -7.71
C ASP A 415 21.15 -17.89 -7.09
N THR A 416 20.22 -18.15 -6.19
CA THR A 416 19.44 -17.14 -5.48
C THR A 416 20.15 -16.59 -4.24
N SER A 417 21.34 -17.08 -3.88
CA SER A 417 22.10 -16.65 -2.70
C SER A 417 22.33 -15.13 -2.62
N PRO A 418 22.61 -14.42 -3.74
CA PRO A 418 22.69 -12.96 -3.72
C PRO A 418 21.34 -12.28 -3.46
N LEU A 419 20.23 -12.84 -3.97
CA LEU A 419 18.89 -12.32 -3.70
C LEU A 419 18.51 -12.51 -2.24
N VAL A 420 18.76 -13.69 -1.67
CA VAL A 420 18.58 -13.97 -0.23
C VAL A 420 19.36 -12.95 0.62
N SER A 421 20.61 -12.66 0.24
CA SER A 421 21.43 -11.65 0.91
C SER A 421 20.82 -10.25 0.85
N LYS A 422 20.25 -9.85 -0.28
CA LYS A 422 19.54 -8.57 -0.42
C LYS A 422 18.28 -8.52 0.46
N VAL A 423 17.47 -9.59 0.48
CA VAL A 423 16.26 -9.68 1.33
C VAL A 423 16.64 -9.62 2.81
N ASN A 424 17.66 -10.37 3.24
CA ASN A 424 18.17 -10.33 4.62
C ASN A 424 18.72 -8.94 5.00
N THR A 425 19.32 -8.23 4.04
CA THR A 425 19.84 -6.87 4.22
C THR A 425 18.73 -5.82 4.36
N LEU A 426 17.60 -5.99 3.66
CA LEU A 426 16.47 -5.07 3.71
C LEU A 426 15.53 -5.35 4.89
N TYR A 427 15.15 -6.61 5.08
CA TYR A 427 14.07 -6.98 5.98
C TYR A 427 14.49 -7.94 7.08
N GLY A 428 15.67 -8.57 6.98
CA GLY A 428 16.16 -9.50 7.99
C GLY A 428 16.46 -8.84 9.35
N PRO A 429 16.97 -9.62 10.32
CA PRO A 429 17.05 -9.19 11.73
C PRO A 429 18.07 -8.08 12.02
N LYS A 430 19.02 -7.88 11.10
CA LYS A 430 20.04 -6.83 11.13
C LYS A 430 20.06 -6.10 9.79
N PRO A 431 19.02 -5.33 9.45
CA PRO A 431 18.98 -4.66 8.16
C PRO A 431 20.03 -3.54 8.13
N THR A 432 20.63 -3.25 6.98
CA THR A 432 21.61 -2.15 6.87
C THR A 432 20.94 -0.81 7.16
N ARG A 433 21.58 -0.01 8.04
CA ARG A 433 21.08 1.23 8.67
C ARG A 433 20.02 1.01 9.77
N PRO A 434 20.36 0.27 10.85
CA PRO A 434 19.55 0.31 12.07
C PRO A 434 19.69 1.70 12.67
N GLN A 435 18.66 2.54 12.55
CA GLN A 435 18.67 3.79 13.30
C GLN A 435 18.56 3.42 14.79
N GLN A 436 19.61 3.72 15.56
CA GLN A 436 19.46 3.96 16.98
C GLN A 436 18.48 5.12 17.12
N THR A 437 17.20 4.81 17.35
CA THR A 437 16.26 5.82 17.84
C THR A 437 16.72 6.19 19.25
N LYS A 438 17.00 7.47 19.46
CA LYS A 438 17.20 8.02 20.81
C LYS A 438 15.95 7.67 21.63
N ARG A 439 16.13 6.85 22.68
CA ARG A 439 15.18 6.63 23.79
C ARG A 439 13.70 6.78 23.41
N GLY A 440 13.18 5.81 22.68
CA GLY A 440 11.74 5.53 22.61
C GLY A 440 11.53 4.07 22.99
N THR A 441 10.70 3.81 23.98
CA THR A 441 10.31 2.48 24.50
C THR A 441 9.43 1.71 23.50
N SER A 442 9.78 1.69 22.21
CA SER A 442 9.04 0.90 21.23
C SER A 442 9.43 -0.57 21.36
N THR A 443 8.46 -1.40 21.72
CA THR A 443 8.55 -2.85 21.91
C THR A 443 8.51 -3.66 20.61
N ILE A 444 8.32 -3.02 19.45
CA ILE A 444 8.24 -3.72 18.17
C ILE A 444 9.65 -3.95 17.62
N ALA A 445 10.20 -5.13 17.95
CA ALA A 445 11.36 -5.64 17.24
C ALA A 445 10.98 -5.90 15.77
N GLY A 446 11.88 -5.55 14.84
CA GLY A 446 11.75 -5.89 13.40
C GLY A 446 11.83 -7.41 13.18
N ALA A 447 12.45 -7.88 12.09
CA ALA A 447 12.50 -9.32 11.86
C ALA A 447 13.22 -10.11 12.99
N PRO A 448 12.71 -11.30 13.35
CA PRO A 448 13.27 -12.11 14.44
C PRO A 448 14.60 -12.76 14.09
N ASN A 449 15.52 -12.87 15.06
CA ASN A 449 16.78 -13.60 14.85
C ASN A 449 16.62 -15.12 14.90
N PHE A 450 15.44 -15.61 15.31
CA PHE A 450 15.15 -17.02 15.59
C PHE A 450 16.13 -17.65 16.60
N SER A 451 16.72 -16.84 17.48
CA SER A 451 17.70 -17.25 18.48
C SER A 451 17.17 -18.32 19.45
N GLY A 452 15.86 -18.33 19.70
CA GLY A 452 15.19 -19.38 20.47
C GLY A 452 14.74 -20.60 19.68
N GLN A 453 15.13 -20.71 18.40
CA GLN A 453 14.82 -21.81 17.49
C GLN A 453 13.32 -22.10 17.33
N ARG A 454 12.47 -21.08 17.54
CA ARG A 454 11.02 -21.16 17.45
C ARG A 454 10.45 -19.87 16.87
N GLN A 455 9.35 -20.02 16.14
CA GLN A 455 8.52 -18.92 15.65
C GLN A 455 7.19 -18.94 16.39
N TYR A 456 6.66 -17.76 16.72
CA TYR A 456 5.32 -17.55 17.26
C TYR A 456 4.60 -16.48 16.46
N ILE A 457 3.35 -16.72 16.11
CA ILE A 457 2.49 -15.82 15.35
C ILE A 457 1.11 -15.76 16.03
N ALA A 458 0.55 -14.55 16.13
CA ALA A 458 -0.89 -14.40 16.34
C ALA A 458 -1.57 -14.49 14.97
N ASP A 459 -2.30 -15.58 14.74
CA ASP A 459 -3.03 -15.86 13.52
C ASP A 459 -4.49 -15.46 13.70
N ILE A 460 -5.03 -14.67 12.79
CA ILE A 460 -6.32 -14.01 12.93
C ILE A 460 -7.22 -14.37 11.76
N LYS A 461 -8.41 -14.89 12.08
CA LYS A 461 -9.49 -15.16 11.14
C LYS A 461 -10.67 -14.24 11.42
N VAL A 462 -11.35 -13.78 10.38
CA VAL A 462 -12.55 -12.92 10.46
C VAL A 462 -13.54 -13.24 9.35
N HIS A 463 -14.80 -12.80 9.47
CA HIS A 463 -15.64 -12.61 8.31
C HIS A 463 -15.37 -11.22 7.69
N LYS A 464 -14.76 -11.18 6.49
CA LYS A 464 -14.23 -9.97 5.84
C LYS A 464 -15.24 -8.83 5.77
N PHE A 465 -16.50 -9.14 5.48
CA PHE A 465 -17.56 -8.12 5.33
C PHE A 465 -18.50 -8.00 6.53
N GLY A 466 -18.19 -8.66 7.65
CA GLY A 466 -19.08 -8.75 8.81
C GLY A 466 -19.34 -7.40 9.50
N LEU A 467 -18.44 -6.42 9.34
CA LEU A 467 -18.47 -5.13 10.06
C LEU A 467 -18.85 -3.92 9.19
N ASP A 468 -19.31 -4.15 7.95
CA ASP A 468 -19.72 -3.08 7.02
C ASP A 468 -18.63 -2.01 6.81
N GLY A 469 -17.52 -2.45 6.22
CA GLY A 469 -16.37 -1.61 5.88
C GLY A 469 -15.08 -2.17 6.46
N SER A 470 -13.97 -1.53 6.09
CA SER A 470 -12.63 -1.95 6.48
C SER A 470 -12.37 -1.78 7.98
N PHE A 471 -11.54 -2.66 8.53
CA PHE A 471 -11.17 -2.63 9.94
C PHE A 471 -9.79 -3.26 10.17
N ASN A 472 -9.24 -3.01 11.35
CA ASN A 472 -7.93 -3.48 11.77
C ASN A 472 -8.02 -4.23 13.10
N VAL A 473 -7.11 -5.18 13.29
CA VAL A 473 -6.90 -5.92 14.52
C VAL A 473 -5.51 -5.58 15.06
N TYR A 474 -5.46 -5.06 16.28
CA TYR A 474 -4.25 -4.63 16.97
C TYR A 474 -3.88 -5.66 18.03
N VAL A 475 -2.60 -6.04 18.09
CA VAL A 475 -2.08 -7.04 19.03
C VAL A 475 -1.03 -6.42 19.95
N PHE A 476 -1.09 -6.78 21.22
CA PHE A 476 -0.26 -6.24 22.29
C PHE A 476 0.32 -7.36 23.18
N LEU A 477 1.47 -7.08 23.79
CA LEU A 477 2.12 -7.92 24.80
C LEU A 477 2.41 -7.08 26.07
N GLY A 478 1.53 -7.18 27.06
CA GLY A 478 1.64 -6.52 28.38
C GLY A 478 0.41 -5.69 28.74
N ASP A 479 0.37 -5.23 30.00
CA ASP A 479 -0.84 -4.62 30.58
C ASP A 479 -0.92 -3.08 30.44
N THR A 480 0.15 -2.39 30.06
CA THR A 480 0.14 -0.94 29.90
C THR A 480 -0.30 -0.53 28.50
N LEU A 481 -1.58 -0.17 28.35
CA LEU A 481 -2.02 0.76 27.30
C LEU A 481 -1.63 2.20 27.71
N LEU A 482 -1.72 3.17 26.78
CA LEU A 482 -1.53 4.59 27.14
C LEU A 482 -2.38 4.91 28.37
N ALA A 483 -1.78 5.59 29.35
CA ALA A 483 -2.35 5.79 30.68
C ALA A 483 -3.75 6.44 30.59
N ASP A 484 -4.78 5.62 30.84
CA ASP A 484 -6.14 5.93 31.34
C ASP A 484 -7.16 4.79 31.10
N GLU A 485 -6.76 3.62 30.59
CA GLU A 485 -7.70 2.51 30.32
C GLU A 485 -7.43 1.26 31.20
N PRO A 486 -8.32 0.93 32.15
CA PRO A 486 -8.27 -0.36 32.84
C PRO A 486 -8.49 -1.52 31.87
N LEU A 487 -7.61 -2.51 31.92
CA LEU A 487 -7.80 -3.80 31.25
C LEU A 487 -8.82 -4.62 32.05
N GLY A 488 -10.02 -4.77 31.49
CA GLY A 488 -11.04 -5.67 32.01
C GLY A 488 -12.37 -4.97 32.24
N GLY A 489 -13.10 -4.71 31.16
CA GLY A 489 -14.47 -4.23 31.23
C GLY A 489 -15.05 -4.21 29.83
N SER A 490 -16.20 -4.86 29.66
CA SER A 490 -17.08 -4.80 28.49
C SER A 490 -17.72 -3.41 28.31
N ASP A 491 -17.04 -2.33 28.69
CA ASP A 491 -17.58 -0.99 28.66
C ASP A 491 -17.35 -0.38 27.27
N SER A 492 -18.39 -0.53 26.46
CA SER A 492 -18.60 0.04 25.13
C SER A 492 -18.75 1.57 25.11
N ASN A 493 -18.16 2.30 26.08
CA ASN A 493 -18.46 3.72 26.24
C ASN A 493 -17.30 4.65 26.66
N SER A 494 -16.03 4.23 26.51
CA SER A 494 -14.94 5.21 26.41
C SER A 494 -14.66 5.48 24.93
N ASN A 495 -14.61 6.76 24.56
CA ASN A 495 -13.98 7.23 23.32
C ASN A 495 -12.46 6.97 23.41
N SER A 496 -12.04 5.72 23.62
CA SER A 496 -10.64 5.32 23.54
C SER A 496 -10.23 5.60 22.09
N ASN A 497 -9.32 6.54 21.91
CA ASN A 497 -8.88 6.96 20.59
C ASN A 497 -8.06 5.82 19.98
N SER A 498 -8.71 4.90 19.28
CA SER A 498 -8.08 3.73 18.63
C SER A 498 -6.92 4.13 17.73
N LYS A 499 -6.95 5.36 17.19
CA LYS A 499 -5.85 5.99 16.44
C LYS A 499 -4.57 6.23 17.26
N GLN A 500 -4.58 5.98 18.58
CA GLN A 500 -3.42 6.07 19.46
C GLN A 500 -2.91 4.71 19.95
N TRP A 501 -3.62 3.61 19.68
CA TRP A 501 -3.24 2.28 20.18
C TRP A 501 -1.85 1.83 19.70
N SER A 502 -1.47 2.20 18.48
CA SER A 502 -0.12 1.96 17.94
C SER A 502 1.00 2.66 18.72
N ALA A 503 0.69 3.68 19.52
CA ALA A 503 1.63 4.36 20.40
C ALA A 503 1.79 3.68 21.76
N ALA A 504 0.97 2.67 22.08
CA ALA A 504 1.04 1.99 23.36
C ALA A 504 2.38 1.25 23.52
N PRO A 505 3.04 1.31 24.69
CA PRO A 505 4.28 0.58 24.93
C PRO A 505 4.12 -0.96 24.88
N SER A 506 2.90 -1.48 24.91
CA SER A 506 2.63 -2.91 24.76
C SER A 506 2.34 -3.31 23.30
N PHE A 507 2.19 -2.36 22.38
CA PHE A 507 1.84 -2.63 20.98
C PHE A 507 2.93 -3.47 20.30
N VAL A 508 2.50 -4.50 19.57
CA VAL A 508 3.37 -5.41 18.82
C VAL A 508 3.11 -5.32 17.33
N GLY A 509 1.87 -5.18 16.91
CA GLY A 509 1.58 -5.13 15.49
C GLY A 509 0.10 -5.11 15.18
N ILE A 510 -0.18 -5.01 13.89
CA ILE A 510 -1.49 -4.78 13.33
C ILE A 510 -1.66 -5.60 12.05
N THR A 511 -2.85 -6.13 11.86
CA THR A 511 -3.30 -6.59 10.55
C THR A 511 -4.60 -5.87 10.18
N GLY A 512 -4.85 -5.74 8.89
CA GLY A 512 -6.00 -5.03 8.35
C GLY A 512 -6.78 -5.93 7.41
N PHE A 513 -8.07 -5.68 7.33
CA PHE A 513 -9.00 -6.35 6.41
C PHE A 513 -9.67 -5.27 5.57
N LEU A 514 -9.30 -5.21 4.29
CA LEU A 514 -9.84 -4.22 3.36
C LEU A 514 -11.17 -4.74 2.81
N ALA A 515 -12.27 -4.10 3.20
CA ALA A 515 -13.61 -4.60 2.93
C ALA A 515 -14.45 -3.57 2.18
N GLN A 516 -15.39 -4.07 1.37
CA GLN A 516 -16.36 -3.23 0.67
C GLN A 516 -17.72 -3.27 1.38
N ASN A 517 -18.46 -2.17 1.24
CA ASN A 517 -19.83 -2.06 1.70
C ASN A 517 -20.81 -2.66 0.67
N GLY A 518 -22.06 -2.88 1.09
CA GLY A 518 -23.15 -3.24 0.16
C GLY A 518 -23.12 -4.68 -0.34
N VAL A 519 -22.41 -5.58 0.34
CA VAL A 519 -22.43 -7.03 0.02
C VAL A 519 -23.68 -7.72 0.58
N THR A 520 -23.98 -8.92 0.08
CA THR A 520 -25.12 -9.72 0.53
C THR A 520 -24.97 -10.21 1.98
N ASN A 521 -26.08 -10.43 2.68
CA ASN A 521 -26.06 -10.99 4.03
C ASN A 521 -25.41 -12.38 4.12
N VAL A 522 -25.44 -13.16 3.03
CA VAL A 522 -24.71 -14.43 2.96
C VAL A 522 -23.22 -14.16 2.99
N GLN A 523 -22.73 -13.25 2.14
CA GLN A 523 -21.32 -12.90 2.11
C GLN A 523 -20.81 -12.37 3.45
N LYS A 524 -21.58 -11.53 4.15
CA LYS A 524 -21.22 -11.05 5.50
C LYS A 524 -21.01 -12.16 6.53
N LYS A 525 -21.63 -13.33 6.32
CA LYS A 525 -21.63 -14.45 7.28
C LYS A 525 -20.70 -15.60 6.90
N THR A 526 -20.21 -15.66 5.66
CA THR A 526 -19.49 -16.83 5.16
C THR A 526 -18.14 -16.53 4.55
N GLN A 527 -17.82 -15.25 4.30
CA GLN A 527 -16.59 -14.89 3.61
C GLN A 527 -15.48 -14.66 4.61
N GLU A 528 -14.67 -15.69 4.79
CA GLU A 528 -13.51 -15.66 5.67
C GLU A 528 -12.35 -14.90 5.04
N ALA A 529 -11.62 -14.19 5.88
CA ALA A 529 -10.31 -13.62 5.58
C ALA A 529 -9.39 -13.83 6.78
N ASN A 530 -8.09 -13.86 6.50
CA ASN A 530 -7.04 -14.16 7.45
C ASN A 530 -5.92 -13.14 7.37
N GLY A 531 -5.20 -13.00 8.46
CA GLY A 531 -3.99 -12.21 8.52
C GLY A 531 -3.21 -12.54 9.79
N ALA A 532 -2.01 -11.99 9.91
CA ALA A 532 -1.10 -12.38 10.97
C ALA A 532 -0.42 -11.17 11.63
N VAL A 533 -0.08 -11.34 12.91
CA VAL A 533 0.88 -10.50 13.61
C VAL A 533 2.01 -11.37 14.15
N PRO A 534 3.23 -11.29 13.57
CA PRO A 534 4.39 -12.00 14.08
C PRO A 534 4.74 -11.58 15.52
N LEU A 535 4.87 -12.55 16.43
CA LEU A 535 5.18 -12.32 17.85
C LEU A 535 6.65 -12.61 18.18
N THR A 536 7.34 -13.41 17.36
CA THR A 536 8.69 -13.94 17.65
C THR A 536 9.67 -12.85 18.08
N ALA A 537 9.78 -11.76 17.31
CA ALA A 537 10.79 -10.74 17.59
C ALA A 537 10.50 -9.98 18.89
N ALA A 538 9.22 -9.73 19.19
CA ALA A 538 8.79 -9.12 20.45
C ALA A 538 9.06 -10.06 21.63
N LEU A 539 8.78 -11.36 21.50
CA LEU A 539 9.09 -12.37 22.52
C LEU A 539 10.60 -12.52 22.75
N GLU A 540 11.42 -12.49 21.70
CA GLU A 540 12.88 -12.45 21.83
C GLU A 540 13.35 -11.18 22.56
N ALA A 541 12.71 -10.03 22.33
CA ALA A 541 13.01 -8.81 23.07
C ALA A 541 12.66 -8.94 24.55
N LYS A 542 11.52 -9.55 24.88
CA LYS A 542 11.13 -9.88 26.26
C LYS A 542 12.11 -10.86 26.90
N MET A 543 12.63 -11.82 26.15
CA MET A 543 13.67 -12.73 26.61
C MET A 543 14.99 -11.98 26.93
N ARG A 544 15.42 -11.08 26.05
CA ARG A 544 16.61 -10.23 26.29
C ARG A 544 16.44 -9.28 27.47
N ALA A 545 15.23 -8.78 27.70
CA ALA A 545 14.90 -7.93 28.84
C ALA A 545 14.77 -8.69 30.17
N GLY A 546 14.78 -10.03 30.15
CA GLY A 546 14.57 -10.87 31.32
C GLY A 546 13.10 -11.03 31.74
N GLU A 547 12.15 -10.52 30.94
CA GLU A 547 10.71 -10.65 31.16
C GLU A 547 10.17 -12.03 30.73
N LEU A 548 10.88 -12.74 29.85
CA LEU A 548 10.58 -14.10 29.39
C LEU A 548 11.79 -15.02 29.61
N ARG A 549 11.62 -16.14 30.31
CA ARG A 549 12.76 -17.02 30.67
C ARG A 549 13.38 -17.73 29.46
N SER A 550 12.57 -18.12 28.48
CA SER A 550 12.99 -18.85 27.28
C SER A 550 11.89 -18.85 26.24
N MET A 551 12.23 -19.19 25.00
CA MET A 551 11.26 -19.38 23.91
C MET A 551 10.58 -20.76 23.89
N GLN A 552 10.74 -21.60 24.92
CA GLN A 552 10.07 -22.91 25.00
C GLN A 552 8.55 -22.76 25.11
N GLU A 553 7.83 -23.75 24.59
CA GLU A 553 6.37 -23.76 24.47
C GLU A 553 5.63 -23.45 25.78
N ASP A 554 5.93 -24.18 26.84
CA ASP A 554 5.32 -24.02 28.17
C ASP A 554 5.55 -22.62 28.74
N VAL A 555 6.75 -22.08 28.55
CA VAL A 555 7.15 -20.75 29.03
C VAL A 555 6.46 -19.65 28.24
N VAL A 556 6.42 -19.75 26.91
CA VAL A 556 5.75 -18.77 26.05
C VAL A 556 4.24 -18.83 26.25
N SER A 557 3.65 -20.03 26.37
CA SER A 557 2.23 -20.24 26.65
C SER A 557 1.81 -19.50 27.92
N ALA A 558 2.48 -19.78 29.04
CA ALA A 558 2.19 -19.13 30.32
C ALA A 558 2.43 -17.61 30.29
N TYR A 559 3.33 -17.11 29.43
CA TYR A 559 3.54 -15.69 29.25
C TYR A 559 2.41 -15.05 28.44
N LEU A 560 2.05 -15.64 27.30
CA LEU A 560 1.01 -15.12 26.40
C LEU A 560 -0.37 -15.17 27.05
N GLN A 561 -0.69 -16.22 27.81
CA GLN A 561 -1.93 -16.29 28.58
C GLN A 561 -2.13 -15.06 29.47
N ARG A 562 -1.03 -14.56 30.07
CA ARG A 562 -1.04 -13.38 30.94
C ARG A 562 -0.93 -12.07 30.19
N ASN A 563 -0.22 -12.00 29.07
CA ASN A 563 0.22 -10.73 28.48
C ASN A 563 -0.33 -10.45 27.07
N LEU A 564 -0.76 -11.46 26.32
CA LEU A 564 -1.33 -11.25 24.99
C LEU A 564 -2.65 -10.52 25.12
N ARG A 565 -2.85 -9.44 24.36
CA ARG A 565 -4.13 -8.72 24.25
C ARG A 565 -4.40 -8.38 22.80
N TRP A 566 -5.66 -8.24 22.44
CA TRP A 566 -6.07 -7.81 21.11
C TRP A 566 -7.26 -6.86 21.19
N ARG A 567 -7.37 -5.97 20.20
CA ARG A 567 -8.49 -5.04 20.03
C ARG A 567 -8.81 -4.87 18.55
N ILE A 568 -10.05 -4.51 18.25
CA ILE A 568 -10.55 -4.31 16.87
C ILE A 568 -11.05 -2.87 16.74
N ALA A 569 -10.72 -2.22 15.65
CA ALA A 569 -11.29 -0.92 15.31
C ALA A 569 -11.50 -0.80 13.79
N LYS A 570 -12.60 -0.15 13.39
CA LYS A 570 -12.83 0.29 12.02
C LYS A 570 -11.86 1.40 11.65
N THR A 571 -11.70 1.66 10.36
CA THR A 571 -10.71 2.64 9.87
C THR A 571 -11.07 4.09 10.18
N ASP A 572 -12.33 4.38 10.50
CA ASP A 572 -12.80 5.67 11.04
C ASP A 572 -12.41 5.89 12.53
N GLY A 573 -11.99 4.81 13.20
CA GLY A 573 -11.59 4.79 14.60
C GLY A 573 -12.65 4.20 15.53
N GLN A 574 -13.81 3.79 15.04
CA GLN A 574 -14.83 3.12 15.85
C GLN A 574 -14.28 1.82 16.43
N VAL A 575 -14.26 1.72 17.76
CA VAL A 575 -13.86 0.51 18.47
C VAL A 575 -14.96 -0.53 18.35
N ILE A 576 -14.55 -1.77 18.06
CA ILE A 576 -15.45 -2.92 17.93
C ILE A 576 -15.19 -3.88 19.09
N ASP A 577 -16.26 -4.28 19.77
CA ASP A 577 -16.21 -5.35 20.75
C ASP A 577 -15.86 -6.67 20.03
N VAL A 578 -14.92 -7.41 20.61
CA VAL A 578 -14.38 -8.63 20.03
C VAL A 578 -15.47 -9.70 19.88
N ASP A 579 -16.35 -9.83 20.88
CA ASP A 579 -17.47 -10.80 20.83
C ASP A 579 -18.54 -10.41 19.81
N ALA A 580 -18.55 -9.14 19.37
CA ALA A 580 -19.44 -8.64 18.33
C ALA A 580 -18.84 -8.73 16.92
N ALA A 581 -17.56 -9.07 16.78
CA ALA A 581 -16.88 -9.15 15.49
C ALA A 581 -17.18 -10.49 14.80
N PRO A 582 -17.92 -10.50 13.67
CA PRO A 582 -18.36 -11.76 13.06
C PRO A 582 -17.19 -12.61 12.57
N GLY A 583 -17.18 -13.89 12.97
CA GLY A 583 -16.14 -14.85 12.59
C GLY A 583 -14.76 -14.55 13.15
N PHE A 584 -14.63 -13.56 14.05
CA PHE A 584 -13.36 -13.21 14.64
C PHE A 584 -12.85 -14.34 15.52
N GLN A 585 -11.64 -14.80 15.24
CA GLN A 585 -10.91 -15.76 16.05
C GLN A 585 -9.43 -15.42 15.97
N LEU A 586 -8.78 -15.30 17.13
CA LEU A 586 -7.34 -15.18 17.26
C LEU A 586 -6.79 -16.47 17.86
N SER A 587 -5.91 -17.13 17.13
CA SER A 587 -5.10 -18.24 17.63
C SER A 587 -3.64 -17.81 17.75
N THR A 588 -2.89 -18.46 18.63
CA THR A 588 -1.42 -18.36 18.60
C THR A 588 -0.88 -19.64 18.00
N VAL A 589 -0.09 -19.55 16.95
CA VAL A 589 0.59 -20.70 16.34
C VAL A 589 2.09 -20.62 16.52
N TRP A 590 2.74 -21.78 16.61
CA TRP A 590 4.19 -21.85 16.73
C TRP A 590 4.78 -23.03 15.96
N ALA A 591 6.04 -22.88 15.53
CA ALA A 591 6.81 -23.98 14.92
C ALA A 591 8.28 -23.89 15.34
N GLU A 592 9.00 -25.01 15.30
CA GLU A 592 10.45 -25.00 15.43
C GLU A 592 11.09 -24.37 14.19
N VAL A 593 12.21 -23.67 14.36
CA VAL A 593 12.92 -22.97 13.29
C VAL A 593 14.42 -23.21 13.41
N GLU A 594 15.06 -23.60 12.31
CA GLU A 594 16.50 -23.49 12.14
C GLU A 594 16.88 -22.05 11.79
N PRO A 595 17.70 -21.36 12.59
CA PRO A 595 18.18 -20.03 12.24
C PRO A 595 19.06 -20.08 10.99
N ALA A 596 19.07 -18.99 10.21
CA ALA A 596 20.00 -18.82 9.11
C ALA A 596 21.47 -18.89 9.60
N LYS A 597 22.32 -19.62 8.87
CA LYS A 597 23.75 -19.78 9.23
C LYS A 597 24.64 -18.70 8.61
N SER A 598 24.15 -18.01 7.60
CA SER A 598 24.86 -16.95 6.89
C SER A 598 23.90 -15.88 6.37
N ALA A 599 24.44 -14.76 5.89
CA ALA A 599 23.63 -13.72 5.24
C ALA A 599 22.95 -14.19 3.94
N ALA A 600 23.46 -15.27 3.34
CA ALA A 600 22.96 -15.83 2.09
C ALA A 600 21.97 -16.99 2.29
N GLU A 601 21.52 -17.22 3.53
CA GLU A 601 20.54 -18.24 3.85
C GLU A 601 19.31 -17.63 4.54
N PHE A 602 18.15 -18.23 4.31
CA PHE A 602 16.97 -17.98 5.12
C PHE A 602 16.89 -18.98 6.29
N PRO A 603 16.21 -18.60 7.39
CA PRO A 603 15.78 -19.56 8.39
C PRO A 603 14.84 -20.62 7.79
N LYS A 604 14.75 -21.79 8.42
CA LYS A 604 13.94 -22.92 7.94
C LYS A 604 12.96 -23.39 9.01
N VAL A 605 11.67 -23.41 8.71
CA VAL A 605 10.67 -24.02 9.58
C VAL A 605 10.89 -25.54 9.63
N LYS A 606 10.86 -26.11 10.82
CA LYS A 606 10.98 -27.55 11.09
C LYS A 606 9.61 -28.09 11.48
N GLY A 607 9.05 -28.95 10.63
CA GLY A 607 7.74 -29.56 10.86
C GLY A 607 6.57 -28.60 10.62
N GLU A 608 5.41 -28.97 11.13
CA GLU A 608 4.16 -28.22 10.98
C GLU A 608 3.95 -27.24 12.13
N TYR A 609 3.17 -26.18 11.87
CA TYR A 609 2.71 -25.28 12.91
C TYR A 609 1.76 -25.98 13.87
N ARG A 610 1.88 -25.64 15.15
CA ARG A 610 1.02 -26.12 16.23
C ARG A 610 0.28 -24.94 16.84
N VAL A 611 -0.99 -25.15 17.16
CA VAL A 611 -1.79 -24.16 17.89
C VAL A 611 -1.42 -24.23 19.37
N LEU A 612 -1.14 -23.07 19.96
CA LEU A 612 -0.88 -22.88 21.38
C LEU A 612 -2.17 -22.46 22.07
N ILE A 613 -3.04 -23.44 22.31
CA ILE A 613 -4.44 -23.22 22.75
C ILE A 613 -4.49 -22.38 24.03
N GLU A 614 -3.64 -22.66 25.02
CA GLU A 614 -3.70 -22.00 26.33
C GLU A 614 -3.36 -20.51 26.29
N ALA A 615 -2.77 -20.01 25.19
CA ALA A 615 -2.51 -18.58 25.02
C ALA A 615 -3.80 -17.75 24.88
N THR A 616 -4.87 -18.37 24.34
CA THR A 616 -6.11 -17.70 23.97
C THR A 616 -7.35 -18.33 24.61
N ASP A 617 -7.26 -19.55 25.12
CA ASP A 617 -8.40 -20.29 25.65
C ASP A 617 -9.13 -19.55 26.80
N GLY A 618 -10.45 -19.68 26.82
CA GLY A 618 -11.35 -18.99 27.76
C GLY A 618 -11.47 -17.47 27.59
N ARG A 619 -10.90 -16.87 26.53
CA ARG A 619 -10.93 -15.41 26.31
C ARG A 619 -11.79 -15.01 25.10
N PRO A 620 -12.49 -13.86 25.13
CA PRO A 620 -13.29 -13.33 24.02
C PRO A 620 -12.56 -13.34 22.68
N GLY A 621 -13.14 -14.02 21.68
CA GLY A 621 -12.56 -14.17 20.34
C GLY A 621 -11.25 -14.95 20.27
N GLY A 622 -10.86 -15.66 21.32
CA GLY A 622 -9.71 -16.57 21.31
C GLY A 622 -10.05 -17.91 20.65
N PHE A 623 -9.02 -18.62 20.16
CA PHE A 623 -9.16 -20.03 19.79
C PHE A 623 -9.27 -20.90 21.06
N HIS A 624 -10.22 -21.84 21.05
CA HIS A 624 -10.59 -22.64 22.22
C HIS A 624 -10.32 -24.13 22.05
N THR A 625 -10.25 -24.85 23.17
CA THR A 625 -10.22 -26.31 23.16
C THR A 625 -11.52 -26.86 22.56
N GLY A 626 -11.43 -27.52 21.40
CA GLY A 626 -12.57 -28.14 20.71
C GLY A 626 -13.00 -27.44 19.42
N ASP A 627 -12.38 -26.31 19.08
CA ASP A 627 -12.50 -25.63 17.78
C ASP A 627 -11.82 -26.39 16.62
#